data_AF-A0A359EZJ2-F1
#
_entry.id   AF-A0A359EZJ2-F1
#
_cell.length_a   1.000
_cell.length_b   1.000
_cell.length_c   1.000
_cell.angle_alpha   90.00
_cell.angle_beta   90.00
_cell.angle_gamma   90.00
#
_symmetry.space_group_name_H-M   'P 1'
#
loop_
_entity.id
_entity.type
_entity.pdbx_description
1 polymer ?
#
loop_
_entity_poly.entity_id
_entity_poly.type
_entity_poly.pdbx_seq_one_letter_code
_entity_poly.pdbx_strand_id
1 'polypeptide(L)'
;MTTEQGLPWEDDRLIEPLDNEWTVGCRALQTWWRQIVLGLDDYGPHRAKVPDRLVGSMLPLNAPRGSNFYPGVIDEVDFRLDQKGWGGIASRDRLFRNLLSSQPMAFNIFGYLKWQPQALLTWVRSLGIGADEIVDVRIEWAPPKKAHFDGGSAFDAAIFYRSDRCDEGVGLIGVECKYQEDLAQQSLPASGQLNKYLEWTRKSDYWRPGAGDRLCNKSLVQLCLNTLLAQSCVAKGEEADFEGGALRICEATVVMMPLAADRKALEATAAVRSQLVEPEQWLRWSPYEAVIDAVADHREVAEWAAWIRTRYTDFRPVADGLRPDDPRHSRDPVGDAMVRARSEFAGALYDARAMAGRVLGLSDGSGSVLQQIAEGETVGCS
;
A
#
# COMPACT_ATOMS: atom_id res chain seq x y z
N MET A 1 14.53 -32.23 -20.10
CA MET A 1 13.44 -31.46 -19.47
C MET A 1 12.80 -32.36 -18.43
N THR A 2 13.37 -32.38 -17.23
CA THR A 2 12.71 -33.01 -16.07
C THR A 2 11.48 -32.16 -15.77
N THR A 3 10.31 -32.76 -15.95
CA THR A 3 9.01 -32.14 -15.76
C THR A 3 8.90 -31.58 -14.35
N GLU A 4 8.85 -30.27 -14.21
CA GLU A 4 8.61 -29.52 -12.95
C GLU A 4 7.20 -29.78 -12.37
N GLN A 5 6.45 -30.77 -12.88
CA GLN A 5 5.13 -31.15 -12.38
C GLN A 5 5.25 -31.93 -11.07
N GLY A 6 4.41 -31.58 -10.09
CA GLY A 6 4.32 -32.30 -8.83
C GLY A 6 5.53 -32.16 -7.89
N LEU A 7 6.37 -31.14 -8.07
CA LEU A 7 7.38 -30.81 -7.06
C LEU A 7 6.70 -30.46 -5.72
N PRO A 8 7.32 -30.74 -4.57
CA PRO A 8 6.91 -30.15 -3.30
C PRO A 8 7.09 -28.63 -3.31
N TRP A 9 6.28 -27.90 -2.55
CA TRP A 9 6.32 -26.43 -2.50
C TRP A 9 7.66 -25.88 -1.99
N GLU A 10 8.39 -26.68 -1.21
CA GLU A 10 9.71 -26.38 -0.66
C GLU A 10 10.88 -26.68 -1.62
N ASP A 11 10.62 -27.14 -2.84
CA ASP A 11 11.68 -27.50 -3.78
C ASP A 11 12.42 -26.26 -4.31
N ASP A 12 13.75 -26.21 -4.12
CA ASP A 12 14.62 -25.09 -4.52
C ASP A 12 14.51 -24.73 -6.01
N ARG A 13 14.06 -25.65 -6.88
CA ARG A 13 13.84 -25.35 -8.31
C ARG A 13 12.71 -24.35 -8.55
N LEU A 14 11.86 -24.09 -7.54
CA LEU A 14 10.77 -23.12 -7.60
C LEU A 14 11.22 -21.69 -7.27
N ILE A 15 12.49 -21.51 -6.90
CA ILE A 15 13.10 -20.20 -6.65
C ILE A 15 13.35 -19.51 -7.99
N GLU A 16 12.84 -18.29 -8.13
CA GLU A 16 12.99 -17.53 -9.37
C GLU A 16 14.32 -16.74 -9.37
N PRO A 17 15.10 -16.75 -10.47
CA PRO A 17 16.44 -16.13 -10.50
C PRO A 17 16.53 -14.63 -10.19
N LEU A 18 15.40 -13.90 -10.31
CA LEU A 18 15.33 -12.46 -10.04
C LEU A 18 14.73 -12.14 -8.67
N ASP A 19 14.31 -13.15 -7.91
CA ASP A 19 13.79 -12.93 -6.58
C ASP A 19 14.92 -12.44 -5.66
N ASN A 20 14.64 -11.36 -4.95
CA ASN A 20 15.40 -11.05 -3.75
C ASN A 20 14.83 -11.88 -2.57
N GLU A 21 15.52 -11.84 -1.44
CA GLU A 21 15.17 -12.63 -0.25
C GLU A 21 13.74 -12.36 0.25
N TRP A 22 13.28 -11.11 0.14
CA TRP A 22 11.91 -10.74 0.48
C TRP A 22 10.91 -11.47 -0.44
N THR A 23 11.14 -11.41 -1.76
CA THR A 23 10.32 -12.06 -2.77
C THR A 23 10.32 -13.58 -2.62
N VAL A 24 11.46 -14.21 -2.31
CA VAL A 24 11.56 -15.66 -2.09
C VAL A 24 10.58 -16.11 -1.00
N GLY A 25 10.58 -15.45 0.17
CA GLY A 25 9.67 -15.82 1.26
C GLY A 25 8.20 -15.61 0.91
N CYS A 26 7.85 -14.51 0.22
CA CYS A 26 6.48 -14.27 -0.24
C CYS A 26 6.05 -15.35 -1.25
N ARG A 27 6.93 -15.73 -2.18
CA ARG A 27 6.69 -16.78 -3.16
C ARG A 27 6.47 -18.12 -2.48
N ALA A 28 7.34 -18.49 -1.54
CA ALA A 28 7.22 -19.73 -0.78
C ALA A 28 5.85 -19.84 -0.11
N LEU A 29 5.37 -18.78 0.54
CA LEU A 29 4.04 -18.79 1.17
C LEU A 29 2.92 -18.98 0.15
N GLN A 30 2.98 -18.32 -1.01
CA GLN A 30 1.96 -18.50 -2.06
C GLN A 30 2.04 -19.88 -2.74
N THR A 31 3.23 -20.46 -2.85
CA THR A 31 3.44 -21.82 -3.37
C THR A 31 2.91 -22.88 -2.40
N TRP A 32 3.18 -22.70 -1.11
CA TRP A 32 2.58 -23.50 -0.03
C TRP A 32 1.05 -23.39 -0.05
N TRP A 33 0.51 -22.17 -0.16
CA TRP A 33 -0.94 -21.94 -0.23
C TRP A 33 -1.59 -22.72 -1.39
N ARG A 34 -1.00 -22.64 -2.59
CA ARG A 34 -1.47 -23.39 -3.76
C ARG A 34 -1.53 -24.89 -3.50
N GLN A 35 -0.45 -25.46 -3.00
CA GLN A 35 -0.37 -26.92 -2.88
C GLN A 35 -1.15 -27.44 -1.67
N ILE A 36 -0.94 -26.83 -0.50
CA ILE A 36 -1.45 -27.35 0.78
C ILE A 36 -2.87 -26.87 1.07
N VAL A 37 -3.17 -25.58 0.83
CA VAL A 37 -4.49 -25.03 1.14
C VAL A 37 -5.49 -25.26 0.02
N LEU A 38 -5.06 -25.09 -1.24
CA LEU A 38 -5.95 -25.29 -2.40
C LEU A 38 -5.93 -26.73 -2.94
N GLY A 39 -4.97 -27.57 -2.53
CA GLY A 39 -4.84 -28.94 -3.03
C GLY A 39 -4.43 -29.01 -4.51
N LEU A 40 -3.70 -28.01 -5.01
CA LEU A 40 -3.29 -27.91 -6.41
C LEU A 40 -1.80 -28.25 -6.55
N ASP A 41 -1.50 -29.51 -6.86
CA ASP A 41 -0.11 -29.98 -7.04
C ASP A 41 0.56 -29.38 -8.30
N ASP A 42 -0.21 -29.14 -9.36
CA ASP A 42 0.30 -28.62 -10.64
C ASP A 42 0.55 -27.12 -10.65
N TYR A 43 1.63 -26.72 -11.32
CA TYR A 43 2.07 -25.33 -11.43
C TYR A 43 1.49 -24.63 -12.66
N GLY A 44 1.32 -23.33 -12.55
CA GLY A 44 1.01 -22.47 -13.67
C GLY A 44 2.25 -22.03 -14.44
N PRO A 45 2.13 -21.82 -15.76
CA PRO A 45 3.19 -21.20 -16.51
C PRO A 45 3.33 -19.71 -16.15
N HIS A 46 4.56 -19.18 -16.22
CA HIS A 46 4.85 -17.75 -15.99
C HIS A 46 3.94 -16.85 -16.85
N ARG A 47 3.67 -17.26 -18.10
CA ARG A 47 2.67 -16.63 -18.97
C ARG A 47 1.80 -17.72 -19.59
N ALA A 48 0.50 -17.49 -19.70
CA ALA A 48 -0.42 -18.43 -20.35
C ALA A 48 0.02 -18.80 -21.79
N LYS A 49 0.67 -17.87 -22.49
CA LYS A 49 1.17 -18.06 -23.86
C LYS A 49 2.58 -18.67 -23.95
N VAL A 50 3.28 -18.87 -22.83
CA VAL A 50 4.63 -19.43 -22.78
C VAL A 50 4.63 -20.55 -21.72
N PRO A 51 4.14 -21.75 -22.08
CA PRO A 51 3.84 -22.81 -21.12
C PRO A 51 5.08 -23.48 -20.52
N ASP A 52 6.24 -23.32 -21.14
CA ASP A 52 7.44 -24.12 -20.85
C ASP A 52 8.20 -23.72 -19.57
N ARG A 53 7.83 -22.61 -18.93
CA ARG A 53 8.39 -22.17 -17.65
C ARG A 53 7.30 -22.11 -16.61
N LEU A 54 7.33 -23.04 -15.66
CA LEU A 54 6.40 -23.07 -14.54
C LEU A 54 6.93 -22.19 -13.41
N VAL A 55 6.02 -21.68 -12.57
CA VAL A 55 6.37 -20.78 -11.46
C VAL A 55 5.52 -21.15 -10.26
N GLY A 56 6.15 -21.31 -9.09
CA GLY A 56 5.50 -21.74 -7.85
C GLY A 56 4.27 -20.91 -7.43
N SER A 57 4.26 -19.62 -7.73
CA SER A 57 3.17 -18.69 -7.39
C SER A 57 2.10 -18.56 -8.48
N MET A 58 2.18 -19.34 -9.55
CA MET A 58 1.21 -19.32 -10.63
C MET A 58 0.28 -20.52 -10.49
N LEU A 59 -1.04 -20.27 -10.54
CA LEU A 59 -2.04 -21.32 -10.60
C LEU A 59 -2.01 -22.03 -11.95
N PRO A 60 -2.23 -23.36 -11.98
CA PRO A 60 -2.28 -24.12 -13.22
C PRO A 60 -3.44 -23.66 -14.10
N LEU A 61 -3.32 -23.83 -15.42
CA LEU A 61 -4.31 -23.30 -16.37
C LEU A 61 -5.72 -23.92 -16.21
N ASN A 62 -5.79 -25.10 -15.60
CA ASN A 62 -7.03 -25.82 -15.28
C ASN A 62 -7.51 -25.58 -13.83
N ALA A 63 -6.88 -24.68 -13.07
CA ALA A 63 -7.34 -24.35 -11.72
C ALA A 63 -8.81 -23.85 -11.76
N PRO A 64 -9.64 -24.22 -10.78
CA PRO A 64 -10.99 -23.67 -10.65
C PRO A 64 -10.98 -22.14 -10.66
N ARG A 65 -11.94 -21.51 -11.34
CA ARG A 65 -11.99 -20.05 -11.59
C ARG A 65 -11.89 -19.17 -10.33
N GLY A 66 -12.31 -19.69 -9.17
CA GLY A 66 -12.27 -18.98 -7.88
C GLY A 66 -11.00 -19.22 -7.04
N SER A 67 -10.04 -20.03 -7.51
CA SER A 67 -8.92 -20.50 -6.68
C SER A 67 -8.03 -19.38 -6.12
N ASN A 68 -7.98 -18.24 -6.83
CA ASN A 68 -7.20 -17.07 -6.39
C ASN A 68 -7.99 -16.15 -5.43
N PHE A 69 -9.24 -16.48 -5.10
CA PHE A 69 -10.14 -15.55 -4.42
C PHE A 69 -10.76 -16.11 -3.14
N TYR A 70 -11.05 -15.23 -2.19
CA TYR A 70 -11.91 -15.56 -1.05
C TYR A 70 -13.34 -15.87 -1.56
N PRO A 71 -14.06 -16.85 -0.99
CA PRO A 71 -15.42 -17.15 -1.41
C PRO A 71 -16.33 -15.90 -1.43
N GLY A 72 -17.04 -15.70 -2.54
CA GLY A 72 -17.93 -14.54 -2.75
C GLY A 72 -17.29 -13.31 -3.39
N VAL A 73 -15.96 -13.26 -3.56
CA VAL A 73 -15.28 -12.12 -4.21
C VAL A 73 -15.38 -12.16 -5.74
N ILE A 74 -15.67 -13.32 -6.32
CA ILE A 74 -15.62 -13.52 -7.78
C ILE A 74 -16.59 -12.62 -8.55
N ASP A 75 -17.74 -12.29 -7.96
CA ASP A 75 -18.74 -11.42 -8.59
C ASP A 75 -18.22 -9.99 -8.74
N GLU A 76 -17.45 -9.49 -7.76
CA GLU A 76 -16.79 -8.19 -7.83
C GLU A 76 -15.68 -8.19 -8.91
N VAL A 77 -14.97 -9.32 -9.06
CA VAL A 77 -13.97 -9.49 -10.13
C VAL A 77 -14.61 -9.40 -11.50
N ASP A 78 -15.72 -10.12 -11.71
CA ASP A 78 -16.43 -10.12 -12.98
C ASP A 78 -17.06 -8.75 -13.26
N PHE A 79 -17.69 -8.11 -12.27
CA PHE A 79 -18.17 -6.74 -12.36
C PHE A 79 -17.06 -5.78 -12.80
N ARG A 80 -15.89 -5.83 -12.15
CA ARG A 80 -14.78 -4.92 -12.50
C ARG A 80 -14.22 -5.19 -13.90
N LEU A 81 -14.15 -6.44 -14.35
CA LEU A 81 -13.68 -6.79 -15.71
C LEU A 81 -14.61 -6.25 -16.80
N ASP A 82 -15.90 -6.16 -16.50
CA ASP A 82 -16.92 -5.63 -17.42
C ASP A 82 -17.04 -4.10 -17.34
N GLN A 83 -16.70 -3.50 -16.20
CA GLN A 83 -16.70 -2.05 -16.01
C GLN A 83 -15.69 -1.33 -16.93
N LYS A 84 -16.21 -0.44 -17.80
CA LYS A 84 -15.43 0.37 -18.77
C LYS A 84 -15.32 1.84 -18.39
N GLY A 85 -16.14 2.32 -17.46
CA GLY A 85 -16.16 3.73 -17.04
C GLY A 85 -15.03 4.11 -16.07
N TRP A 86 -14.37 3.13 -15.47
CA TRP A 86 -13.28 3.38 -14.51
C TRP A 86 -11.92 3.31 -15.19
N GLY A 87 -11.01 4.21 -14.80
CA GLY A 87 -9.59 4.03 -15.08
C GLY A 87 -9.01 2.81 -14.35
N GLY A 88 -7.71 2.54 -14.50
CA GLY A 88 -7.06 1.33 -13.97
C GLY A 88 -7.24 0.11 -14.88
N ILE A 89 -6.37 -0.90 -14.75
CA ILE A 89 -6.32 -2.06 -15.66
C ILE A 89 -6.35 -3.35 -14.84
N ALA A 90 -7.53 -3.99 -14.83
CA ALA A 90 -7.70 -5.36 -14.37
C ALA A 90 -7.18 -6.35 -15.43
N SER A 91 -6.09 -7.06 -15.13
CA SER A 91 -5.51 -8.10 -15.98
C SER A 91 -6.06 -9.46 -15.60
N ARG A 92 -6.83 -10.08 -16.50
CA ARG A 92 -7.36 -11.45 -16.30
C ARG A 92 -6.26 -12.44 -15.93
N ASP A 93 -5.11 -12.36 -16.58
CA ASP A 93 -4.00 -13.28 -16.33
C ASP A 93 -3.47 -13.14 -14.90
N ARG A 94 -3.30 -11.91 -14.41
CA ARG A 94 -2.87 -11.63 -13.04
C ARG A 94 -3.93 -12.07 -12.04
N LEU A 95 -5.19 -11.71 -12.29
CA LEU A 95 -6.32 -11.99 -11.42
C LEU A 95 -6.54 -13.47 -11.21
N PHE A 96 -6.55 -14.28 -12.27
CA PHE A 96 -6.92 -15.69 -12.16
C PHE A 96 -5.74 -16.62 -11.91
N ARG A 97 -4.49 -16.17 -12.15
CA ARG A 97 -3.34 -17.08 -12.09
C ARG A 97 -2.20 -16.64 -11.19
N ASN A 98 -1.98 -15.35 -10.97
CA ASN A 98 -0.80 -14.92 -10.21
C ASN A 98 -1.15 -14.69 -8.73
N LEU A 99 -0.73 -15.62 -7.86
CA LEU A 99 -0.98 -15.55 -6.42
C LEU A 99 -0.22 -14.42 -5.71
N LEU A 100 0.88 -13.94 -6.31
CA LEU A 100 1.70 -12.84 -5.79
C LEU A 100 1.26 -11.46 -6.27
N SER A 101 0.26 -11.38 -7.15
CA SER A 101 -0.15 -10.12 -7.73
C SER A 101 -0.97 -9.27 -6.76
N SER A 102 -0.70 -7.96 -6.73
CA SER A 102 -1.52 -6.98 -5.99
C SER A 102 -3.01 -7.02 -6.35
N GLN A 103 -3.37 -7.24 -7.63
CA GLN A 103 -4.78 -7.23 -8.06
C GLN A 103 -5.66 -8.23 -7.30
N PRO A 104 -5.42 -9.56 -7.36
CA PRO A 104 -6.25 -10.51 -6.61
C PRO A 104 -6.21 -10.26 -5.10
N MET A 105 -5.12 -9.73 -4.56
CA MET A 105 -5.05 -9.34 -3.16
C MET A 105 -5.99 -8.16 -2.83
N ALA A 106 -5.99 -7.12 -3.66
CA ALA A 106 -6.91 -6.00 -3.52
C ALA A 106 -8.37 -6.43 -3.63
N PHE A 107 -8.69 -7.35 -4.54
CA PHE A 107 -10.02 -7.99 -4.62
C PHE A 107 -10.35 -8.79 -3.36
N ASN A 108 -9.42 -9.59 -2.86
CA ASN A 108 -9.66 -10.39 -1.66
C ASN A 108 -9.89 -9.56 -0.42
N ILE A 109 -9.26 -8.39 -0.32
CA ILE A 109 -9.45 -7.47 0.81
C ILE A 109 -10.68 -6.60 0.57
N PHE A 110 -10.61 -5.73 -0.43
CA PHE A 110 -11.60 -4.67 -0.62
C PHE A 110 -12.85 -5.13 -1.36
N GLY A 111 -12.77 -6.20 -2.16
CA GLY A 111 -13.95 -6.76 -2.82
C GLY A 111 -14.87 -7.47 -1.83
N TYR A 112 -14.30 -8.07 -0.80
CA TYR A 112 -15.08 -8.59 0.32
C TYR A 112 -15.56 -7.47 1.24
N LEU A 113 -14.67 -6.57 1.68
CA LEU A 113 -15.01 -5.49 2.61
C LEU A 113 -15.99 -4.46 2.04
N LYS A 114 -16.12 -4.35 0.72
CA LYS A 114 -17.19 -3.57 0.05
C LYS A 114 -18.58 -3.95 0.58
N TRP A 115 -18.80 -5.24 0.84
CA TRP A 115 -20.07 -5.76 1.35
C TRP A 115 -20.15 -5.77 2.89
N GLN A 116 -19.11 -5.27 3.56
CA GLN A 116 -19.00 -5.15 5.01
C GLN A 116 -18.68 -3.70 5.40
N PRO A 117 -19.52 -2.71 5.01
CA PRO A 117 -19.17 -1.29 5.11
C PRO A 117 -18.93 -0.82 6.55
N GLN A 118 -19.56 -1.43 7.55
CA GLN A 118 -19.33 -1.09 8.95
C GLN A 118 -17.95 -1.55 9.43
N ALA A 119 -17.53 -2.76 9.04
CA ALA A 119 -16.18 -3.25 9.32
C ALA A 119 -15.14 -2.37 8.61
N LEU A 120 -15.36 -2.07 7.33
CA LEU A 120 -14.47 -1.19 6.58
C LEU A 120 -14.38 0.21 7.19
N LEU A 121 -15.50 0.76 7.66
CA LEU A 121 -15.55 2.05 8.35
C LEU A 121 -14.71 2.05 9.63
N THR A 122 -14.70 0.95 10.40
CA THR A 122 -13.84 0.80 11.58
C THR A 122 -12.35 0.91 11.21
N TRP A 123 -11.92 0.24 10.15
CA TRP A 123 -10.55 0.40 9.65
C TRP A 123 -10.28 1.84 9.17
N VAL A 124 -11.17 2.44 8.39
CA VAL A 124 -11.01 3.83 7.93
C VAL A 124 -10.84 4.79 9.11
N ARG A 125 -11.65 4.64 10.17
CA ARG A 125 -11.54 5.45 11.39
C ARG A 125 -10.25 5.17 12.16
N SER A 126 -9.75 3.94 12.14
CA SER A 126 -8.44 3.60 12.75
C SER A 126 -7.27 4.36 12.13
N LEU A 127 -7.42 4.82 10.88
CA LEU A 127 -6.45 5.67 10.19
C LEU A 127 -6.49 7.13 10.67
N GLY A 128 -7.37 7.51 11.60
CA GLY A 128 -7.59 8.89 12.03
C GLY A 128 -8.45 9.70 11.05
N ILE A 129 -9.22 9.03 10.20
CA ILE A 129 -10.12 9.65 9.22
C ILE A 129 -11.52 9.75 9.85
N GLY A 130 -12.07 10.96 9.90
CA GLY A 130 -13.40 11.25 10.40
C GLY A 130 -14.49 10.86 9.40
N ALA A 131 -14.53 9.59 8.99
CA ALA A 131 -15.55 9.08 8.10
C ALA A 131 -16.83 8.72 8.88
N ASP A 132 -17.98 9.08 8.33
CA ASP A 132 -19.30 8.77 8.88
C ASP A 132 -19.91 7.53 8.23
N GLU A 133 -19.66 7.36 6.93
CA GLU A 133 -20.26 6.31 6.11
C GLU A 133 -19.33 5.96 4.93
N ILE A 134 -19.27 4.68 4.57
CA ILE A 134 -18.67 4.24 3.30
C ILE A 134 -19.72 4.35 2.20
N VAL A 135 -19.42 5.11 1.15
CA VAL A 135 -20.29 5.31 -0.01
C VAL A 135 -20.09 4.22 -1.06
N ASP A 136 -18.83 3.92 -1.40
CA ASP A 136 -18.49 2.92 -2.42
C ASP A 136 -17.03 2.47 -2.26
N VAL A 137 -16.73 1.31 -2.83
CA VAL A 137 -15.39 0.77 -2.96
C VAL A 137 -15.18 0.33 -4.40
N ARG A 138 -14.12 0.84 -5.05
CA ARG A 138 -13.80 0.56 -6.44
C ARG A 138 -12.40 -0.01 -6.55
N ILE A 139 -12.28 -1.20 -7.12
CA ILE A 139 -11.00 -1.90 -7.22
C ILE A 139 -10.40 -1.65 -8.59
N GLU A 140 -9.09 -1.44 -8.67
CA GLU A 140 -8.40 -1.00 -9.89
C GLU A 140 -9.06 0.27 -10.45
N TRP A 141 -9.06 1.36 -9.69
CA TRP A 141 -9.73 2.62 -10.08
C TRP A 141 -8.74 3.76 -10.29
N ALA A 142 -9.00 4.57 -11.31
CA ALA A 142 -8.34 5.86 -11.50
C ALA A 142 -9.35 6.87 -12.08
N PRO A 143 -9.18 8.17 -11.81
CA PRO A 143 -9.95 9.21 -12.47
C PRO A 143 -9.53 9.35 -13.95
N PRO A 144 -10.26 10.13 -14.78
CA PRO A 144 -9.99 10.27 -16.20
C PRO A 144 -8.56 10.74 -16.51
N LYS A 145 -7.74 9.85 -17.08
CA LYS A 145 -6.31 10.06 -17.34
C LYS A 145 -5.96 11.43 -17.94
N LYS A 146 -6.70 11.88 -18.96
CA LYS A 146 -6.44 13.14 -19.68
C LYS A 146 -6.75 14.39 -18.85
N ALA A 147 -7.67 14.29 -17.89
CA ALA A 147 -7.98 15.38 -16.97
C ALA A 147 -6.89 15.59 -15.91
N HIS A 148 -6.06 14.56 -15.68
CA HIS A 148 -4.96 14.60 -14.71
C HIS A 148 -3.59 14.72 -15.40
N PHE A 149 -2.67 13.79 -15.13
CA PHE A 149 -1.29 13.87 -15.58
C PHE A 149 -1.02 13.12 -16.89
N ASP A 150 -2.08 12.60 -17.53
CA ASP A 150 -1.97 11.70 -18.67
C ASP A 150 -1.06 10.49 -18.37
N GLY A 151 -1.06 10.05 -17.10
CA GLY A 151 -0.30 8.92 -16.55
C GLY A 151 -1.12 7.64 -16.46
N GLY A 152 -0.45 6.51 -16.26
CA GLY A 152 -1.09 5.20 -16.10
C GLY A 152 -1.41 4.81 -14.66
N SER A 153 -1.17 5.69 -13.69
CA SER A 153 -1.36 5.40 -12.27
C SER A 153 -2.83 5.19 -11.95
N ALA A 154 -3.09 4.21 -11.09
CA ALA A 154 -4.39 3.86 -10.54
C ALA A 154 -4.18 3.43 -9.09
N PHE A 155 -5.26 3.46 -8.30
CA PHE A 155 -5.26 2.85 -6.99
C PHE A 155 -5.68 1.38 -7.11
N ASP A 156 -5.00 0.49 -6.39
CA ASP A 156 -5.40 -0.91 -6.30
C ASP A 156 -6.84 -1.00 -5.72
N ALA A 157 -7.19 -0.11 -4.78
CA ALA A 157 -8.56 0.14 -4.36
C ALA A 157 -8.80 1.64 -4.08
N ALA A 158 -10.00 2.12 -4.35
CA ALA A 158 -10.47 3.47 -4.05
C ALA A 158 -11.71 3.37 -3.17
N ILE A 159 -11.67 3.96 -1.98
CA ILE A 159 -12.79 3.94 -1.03
C ILE A 159 -13.32 5.37 -0.93
N PHE A 160 -14.62 5.50 -1.18
CA PHE A 160 -15.32 6.76 -1.08
C PHE A 160 -16.13 6.78 0.19
N TYR A 161 -16.07 7.89 0.93
CA TYR A 161 -16.73 8.02 2.22
C TYR A 161 -17.36 9.41 2.39
N ARG A 162 -18.37 9.50 3.25
CA ARG A 162 -18.89 10.78 3.73
C ARG A 162 -18.15 11.19 5.01
N SER A 163 -17.92 12.49 5.15
CA SER A 163 -17.40 13.10 6.37
C SER A 163 -18.07 14.45 6.58
N ASP A 164 -18.15 14.88 7.84
CA ASP A 164 -18.60 16.23 8.22
C ASP A 164 -17.75 17.37 7.62
N ARG A 165 -16.51 17.06 7.21
CA ARG A 165 -15.60 18.00 6.53
C ARG A 165 -15.96 18.25 5.07
N CYS A 166 -16.86 17.46 4.52
CA CYS A 166 -17.21 17.42 3.12
C CYS A 166 -18.68 17.79 2.92
N ASP A 167 -18.95 19.09 2.76
CA ASP A 167 -20.29 19.56 2.44
C ASP A 167 -20.68 19.08 1.03
N GLU A 168 -21.74 18.26 0.97
CA GLU A 168 -22.30 17.64 -0.25
C GLU A 168 -21.31 16.82 -1.13
N GLY A 169 -20.09 16.57 -0.64
CA GLY A 169 -19.03 15.84 -1.36
C GLY A 169 -18.69 14.48 -0.74
N VAL A 170 -17.62 13.85 -1.25
CA VAL A 170 -17.06 12.60 -0.72
C VAL A 170 -15.54 12.70 -0.51
N GLY A 171 -15.07 12.08 0.57
CA GLY A 171 -13.66 11.79 0.74
C GLY A 171 -13.21 10.59 -0.10
N LEU A 172 -11.94 10.58 -0.49
CA LEU A 172 -11.31 9.48 -1.23
C LEU A 172 -10.14 8.90 -0.44
N ILE A 173 -10.10 7.57 -0.31
CA ILE A 173 -8.90 6.83 0.12
C ILE A 173 -8.42 6.02 -1.08
N GLY A 174 -7.26 6.38 -1.62
CA GLY A 174 -6.57 5.59 -2.63
C GLY A 174 -5.61 4.60 -1.96
N VAL A 175 -5.81 3.31 -2.12
CA VAL A 175 -4.95 2.27 -1.54
C VAL A 175 -3.97 1.75 -2.59
N GLU A 176 -2.70 1.65 -2.20
CA GLU A 176 -1.64 0.96 -2.95
C GLU A 176 -1.17 -0.26 -2.17
N CYS A 177 -1.44 -1.43 -2.70
CA CYS A 177 -1.02 -2.71 -2.14
C CYS A 177 0.41 -3.03 -2.58
N LYS A 178 1.24 -3.51 -1.65
CA LYS A 178 2.56 -4.10 -1.95
C LYS A 178 2.77 -5.38 -1.19
N TYR A 179 3.34 -6.39 -1.85
CA TYR A 179 3.55 -7.68 -1.21
C TYR A 179 4.93 -8.23 -1.42
N GLN A 180 5.38 -8.30 -2.67
CA GLN A 180 6.66 -8.92 -3.03
C GLN A 180 7.56 -8.02 -3.86
N GLU A 181 7.00 -6.93 -4.39
CA GLU A 181 7.63 -6.06 -5.36
C GLU A 181 8.90 -5.40 -4.79
N ASP A 182 9.99 -5.47 -5.54
CA ASP A 182 11.17 -4.65 -5.25
C ASP A 182 10.93 -3.22 -5.75
N LEU A 183 10.75 -2.29 -4.80
CA LEU A 183 10.53 -0.88 -5.12
C LEU A 183 11.66 -0.30 -5.97
N ALA A 184 12.91 -0.79 -5.84
CA ALA A 184 14.04 -0.31 -6.63
C ALA A 184 13.96 -0.68 -8.12
N GLN A 185 13.12 -1.65 -8.49
CA GLN A 185 12.97 -2.13 -9.86
C GLN A 185 11.83 -1.44 -10.63
N GLN A 186 11.18 -0.44 -10.03
CA GLN A 186 10.13 0.32 -10.72
C GLN A 186 10.67 1.10 -11.93
N SER A 187 9.77 1.42 -12.85
CA SER A 187 10.09 2.26 -14.00
C SER A 187 9.66 3.70 -13.75
N LEU A 188 10.51 4.64 -14.13
CA LEU A 188 10.12 6.05 -14.17
C LEU A 188 9.11 6.27 -15.32
N PRO A 189 8.16 7.21 -15.15
CA PRO A 189 7.30 7.64 -16.24
C PRO A 189 8.11 8.16 -17.43
N ALA A 190 7.49 8.16 -18.61
CA ALA A 190 8.04 8.84 -19.78
C ALA A 190 8.34 10.30 -19.44
N SER A 191 9.42 10.87 -20.00
CA SER A 191 9.93 12.21 -19.65
C SER A 191 8.86 13.30 -19.67
N GLY A 192 7.97 13.31 -20.66
CA GLY A 192 6.86 14.25 -20.75
C GLY A 192 5.87 14.14 -19.59
N GLN A 193 5.58 12.94 -19.10
CA GLN A 193 4.73 12.74 -17.92
C GLN A 193 5.48 13.13 -16.65
N LEU A 194 6.75 12.73 -16.51
CA LEU A 194 7.59 13.09 -15.38
C LEU A 194 7.67 14.62 -15.19
N ASN A 195 7.78 15.37 -16.27
CA ASN A 195 7.78 16.84 -16.24
C ASN A 195 6.47 17.41 -15.70
N LYS A 196 5.31 16.85 -16.07
CA LYS A 196 4.00 17.28 -15.53
C LYS A 196 3.91 17.06 -14.02
N TYR A 197 4.42 15.93 -13.53
CA TYR A 197 4.48 15.63 -12.10
C TYR A 197 5.42 16.59 -11.36
N LEU A 198 6.63 16.79 -11.89
CA LEU A 198 7.60 17.73 -11.34
C LEU A 198 7.05 19.16 -11.28
N GLU A 199 6.40 19.61 -12.35
CA GLU A 199 5.76 20.92 -12.40
C GLU A 199 4.66 21.04 -11.34
N TRP A 200 3.83 20.01 -11.17
CA TRP A 200 2.80 20.00 -10.13
C TRP A 200 3.39 20.06 -8.73
N THR A 201 4.42 19.27 -8.42
CA THR A 201 5.08 19.31 -7.10
C THR A 201 5.67 20.67 -6.77
N ARG A 202 6.02 21.49 -7.77
CA ARG A 202 6.52 22.86 -7.57
C ARG A 202 5.40 23.89 -7.44
N LYS A 203 4.24 23.64 -8.05
CA LYS A 203 3.11 24.57 -8.11
C LYS A 203 2.11 24.37 -6.98
N SER A 204 2.01 23.17 -6.40
CA SER A 204 1.09 22.93 -5.29
C SER A 204 1.73 23.23 -3.95
N ASP A 205 0.93 23.72 -3.00
CA ASP A 205 1.36 23.99 -1.63
C ASP A 205 1.42 22.72 -0.76
N TYR A 206 1.22 21.54 -1.36
CA TYR A 206 1.21 20.25 -0.67
C TYR A 206 2.61 19.67 -0.45
N TRP A 207 3.61 20.13 -1.20
CA TRP A 207 4.98 19.60 -1.18
C TRP A 207 5.98 20.65 -0.70
N ARG A 208 7.03 20.18 -0.03
CA ARG A 208 8.15 21.04 0.38
C ARG A 208 8.96 21.48 -0.84
N PRO A 209 9.61 22.66 -0.79
CA PRO A 209 10.51 23.11 -1.86
C PRO A 209 11.56 22.06 -2.24
N GLY A 210 11.67 21.76 -3.54
CA GLY A 210 12.59 20.75 -4.08
C GLY A 210 12.16 19.29 -3.88
N ALA A 211 10.92 19.02 -3.46
CA ALA A 211 10.41 17.65 -3.29
C ALA A 211 10.54 16.83 -4.58
N GLY A 212 10.14 17.39 -5.73
CA GLY A 212 10.22 16.70 -7.02
C GLY A 212 11.61 16.12 -7.31
N ASP A 213 12.67 16.90 -7.06
CA ASP A 213 14.05 16.45 -7.34
C ASP A 213 14.49 15.30 -6.43
N ARG A 214 14.02 15.27 -5.18
CA ARG A 214 14.31 14.20 -4.21
C ARG A 214 13.48 12.93 -4.45
N LEU A 215 12.28 13.08 -5.01
CA LEU A 215 11.32 12.00 -5.20
C LEU A 215 11.40 11.33 -6.59
N CYS A 216 12.10 11.93 -7.54
CA CYS A 216 12.32 11.38 -8.88
C CYS A 216 13.35 10.23 -8.91
N ASN A 217 13.09 9.18 -8.15
CA ASN A 217 13.83 7.93 -8.24
C ASN A 217 12.88 6.73 -8.26
N LYS A 218 13.37 5.60 -8.77
CA LYS A 218 12.57 4.38 -8.99
C LYS A 218 11.87 3.91 -7.72
N SER A 219 12.56 3.91 -6.57
CA SER A 219 12.02 3.38 -5.32
C SER A 219 10.83 4.15 -4.76
N LEU A 220 10.71 5.44 -5.10
CA LEU A 220 9.68 6.32 -4.53
C LEU A 220 8.59 6.68 -5.54
N VAL A 221 8.87 6.55 -6.84
CA VAL A 221 8.06 7.20 -7.88
C VAL A 221 6.61 6.75 -7.82
N GLN A 222 6.29 5.46 -7.74
CA GLN A 222 4.89 5.01 -7.78
C GLN A 222 4.06 5.61 -6.64
N LEU A 223 4.62 5.67 -5.42
CA LEU A 223 3.92 6.22 -4.27
C LEU A 223 3.73 7.74 -4.39
N CYS A 224 4.74 8.44 -4.94
CA CYS A 224 4.62 9.85 -5.29
C CYS A 224 3.52 10.09 -6.33
N LEU A 225 3.45 9.25 -7.37
CA LEU A 225 2.45 9.37 -8.43
C LEU A 225 1.03 9.19 -7.90
N ASN A 226 0.82 8.19 -7.04
CA ASN A 226 -0.48 7.96 -6.41
C ASN A 226 -0.88 9.12 -5.49
N THR A 227 0.07 9.66 -4.73
CA THR A 227 -0.15 10.83 -3.87
C THR A 227 -0.52 12.07 -4.70
N LEU A 228 0.19 12.31 -5.80
CA LEU A 228 -0.11 13.40 -6.74
C LEU A 228 -1.48 13.20 -7.41
N LEU A 229 -1.84 11.97 -7.76
CA LEU A 229 -3.15 11.65 -8.33
C LEU A 229 -4.28 12.02 -7.36
N ALA A 230 -4.18 11.61 -6.10
CA ALA A 230 -5.15 11.95 -5.05
C ALA A 230 -5.26 13.48 -4.84
N GLN A 231 -4.12 14.17 -4.75
CA GLN A 231 -4.08 15.64 -4.66
C GLN A 231 -4.72 16.31 -5.88
N SER A 232 -4.53 15.74 -7.07
CA SER A 232 -5.12 16.26 -8.29
C SER A 232 -6.64 16.10 -8.32
N CYS A 233 -7.19 15.00 -7.78
CA CYS A 233 -8.64 14.85 -7.62
C CYS A 233 -9.24 15.99 -6.80
N VAL A 234 -8.65 16.28 -5.63
CA VAL A 234 -9.11 17.37 -4.75
C VAL A 234 -8.95 18.73 -5.43
N ALA A 235 -7.76 19.04 -5.94
CA ALA A 235 -7.43 20.34 -6.50
C ALA A 235 -8.26 20.69 -7.74
N LYS A 236 -8.69 19.69 -8.52
CA LYS A 236 -9.52 19.87 -9.71
C LYS A 236 -11.01 19.75 -9.45
N GLY A 237 -11.40 19.40 -8.22
CA GLY A 237 -12.80 19.11 -7.89
C GLY A 237 -13.33 17.95 -8.72
N GLU A 238 -12.53 16.90 -8.90
CA GLU A 238 -12.89 15.71 -9.65
C GLU A 238 -14.18 15.11 -9.07
N GLU A 239 -15.10 14.69 -9.94
CA GLU A 239 -16.34 14.07 -9.54
C GLU A 239 -16.29 12.56 -9.78
N ALA A 240 -16.89 11.80 -8.88
CA ALA A 240 -17.11 10.38 -9.04
C ALA A 240 -18.61 10.11 -9.18
N ASP A 241 -18.99 9.35 -10.21
CA ASP A 241 -20.38 8.97 -10.45
C ASP A 241 -20.84 7.88 -9.48
N PHE A 242 -21.89 8.12 -8.69
CA PHE A 242 -22.51 7.12 -7.82
C PHE A 242 -23.97 6.90 -8.19
N GLU A 243 -24.60 5.88 -7.59
CA GLU A 243 -26.05 5.76 -7.61
C GLU A 243 -26.64 6.98 -6.88
N GLY A 244 -27.43 7.78 -7.61
CA GLY A 244 -28.00 9.03 -7.11
C GLY A 244 -27.30 10.32 -7.58
N GLY A 245 -26.17 10.21 -8.28
CA GLY A 245 -25.51 11.35 -8.94
C GLY A 245 -23.99 11.38 -8.77
N ALA A 246 -23.36 12.32 -9.46
CA ALA A 246 -21.94 12.59 -9.32
C ALA A 246 -21.69 13.38 -8.03
N LEU A 247 -20.68 12.98 -7.26
CA LEU A 247 -20.25 13.70 -6.05
C LEU A 247 -18.80 14.13 -6.21
N ARG A 248 -18.52 15.38 -5.82
CA ARG A 248 -17.17 15.95 -5.86
C ARG A 248 -16.29 15.33 -4.78
N ILE A 249 -15.04 15.04 -5.15
CA ILE A 249 -13.98 14.66 -4.23
C ILE A 249 -13.46 15.93 -3.53
N CYS A 250 -13.77 16.05 -2.25
CA CYS A 250 -13.45 17.21 -1.39
C CYS A 250 -12.18 17.01 -0.56
N GLU A 251 -11.89 15.78 -0.15
CA GLU A 251 -10.66 15.41 0.54
C GLU A 251 -10.13 14.08 -0.01
N ALA A 252 -8.82 13.86 0.08
CA ALA A 252 -8.24 12.59 -0.34
C ALA A 252 -7.00 12.24 0.49
N THR A 253 -6.76 10.94 0.66
CA THR A 253 -5.55 10.39 1.25
C THR A 253 -5.11 9.15 0.49
N VAL A 254 -3.81 8.88 0.46
CA VAL A 254 -3.27 7.61 -0.05
C VAL A 254 -2.89 6.73 1.13
N VAL A 255 -3.19 5.43 1.06
CA VAL A 255 -2.75 4.44 2.03
C VAL A 255 -1.78 3.49 1.36
N MET A 256 -0.54 3.48 1.85
CA MET A 256 0.42 2.43 1.51
C MET A 256 0.13 1.21 2.38
N MET A 257 -0.20 0.10 1.73
CA MET A 257 -0.59 -1.15 2.38
C MET A 257 0.35 -2.30 2.00
N PRO A 258 1.44 -2.50 2.77
CA PRO A 258 2.31 -3.66 2.64
C PRO A 258 2.15 -4.63 3.80
N LEU A 259 3.03 -5.64 3.89
CA LEU A 259 3.24 -6.37 5.14
C LEU A 259 3.87 -5.46 6.19
N ALA A 260 3.47 -5.61 7.45
CA ALA A 260 4.04 -4.84 8.56
C ALA A 260 5.58 -5.02 8.69
N ALA A 261 6.09 -6.18 8.27
CA ALA A 261 7.51 -6.50 8.26
C ALA A 261 8.31 -5.86 7.11
N ASP A 262 7.66 -5.22 6.12
CA ASP A 262 8.32 -4.63 4.95
C ASP A 262 8.97 -3.28 5.28
N ARG A 263 10.22 -3.34 5.76
CA ARG A 263 11.01 -2.15 6.09
C ARG A 263 11.27 -1.25 4.88
N LYS A 264 11.43 -1.81 3.68
CA LYS A 264 11.70 -1.00 2.48
C LYS A 264 10.48 -0.18 2.10
N ALA A 265 9.28 -0.77 2.18
CA ALA A 265 8.04 -0.03 1.98
C ALA A 265 7.83 1.03 3.06
N LEU A 266 8.17 0.74 4.31
CA LEU A 266 8.09 1.71 5.41
C LEU A 266 9.04 2.90 5.17
N GLU A 267 10.31 2.64 4.86
CA GLU A 267 11.31 3.64 4.53
C GLU A 267 10.90 4.50 3.33
N ALA A 268 10.38 3.87 2.27
CA ALA A 268 9.87 4.58 1.10
C ALA A 268 8.69 5.50 1.46
N THR A 269 7.76 5.00 2.30
CA THR A 269 6.62 5.78 2.78
C THR A 269 7.08 6.97 3.61
N ALA A 270 8.01 6.76 4.56
CA ALA A 270 8.60 7.81 5.37
C ALA A 270 9.35 8.85 4.51
N ALA A 271 10.09 8.40 3.49
CA ALA A 271 10.78 9.28 2.56
C ALA A 271 9.81 10.18 1.80
N VAL A 272 8.72 9.66 1.24
CA VAL A 272 7.69 10.48 0.57
C VAL A 272 7.00 11.43 1.56
N ARG A 273 6.63 10.93 2.74
CA ARG A 273 6.00 11.73 3.80
C ARG A 273 6.86 12.90 4.27
N SER A 274 8.18 12.72 4.36
CA SER A 274 9.11 13.80 4.73
C SER A 274 9.07 14.99 3.75
N GLN A 275 8.59 14.77 2.53
CA GLN A 275 8.49 15.78 1.48
C GLN A 275 7.12 16.46 1.40
N LEU A 276 6.13 15.97 2.14
CA LEU A 276 4.80 16.57 2.23
C LEU A 276 4.78 17.66 3.31
N VAL A 277 3.96 18.69 3.06
CA VAL A 277 3.67 19.74 4.05
C VAL A 277 2.76 19.18 5.15
N GLU A 278 1.69 18.48 4.76
CA GLU A 278 0.74 17.81 5.65
C GLU A 278 0.74 16.29 5.39
N PRO A 279 1.74 15.54 5.89
CA PRO A 279 1.89 14.12 5.56
C PRO A 279 0.70 13.26 6.02
N GLU A 280 0.09 13.59 7.16
CA GLU A 280 -1.12 12.89 7.67
C GLU A 280 -2.32 13.01 6.73
N GLN A 281 -2.46 14.14 6.02
CA GLN A 281 -3.54 14.31 5.08
C GLN A 281 -3.34 13.42 3.85
N TRP A 282 -2.14 13.40 3.28
CA TRP A 282 -1.94 12.90 1.92
C TRP A 282 -1.45 11.46 1.81
N LEU A 283 -0.74 10.94 2.82
CA LEU A 283 -0.13 9.61 2.71
C LEU A 283 -0.01 8.93 4.07
N ARG A 284 -0.73 7.83 4.28
CA ARG A 284 -0.75 7.03 5.50
C ARG A 284 -0.12 5.65 5.28
N TRP A 285 0.42 5.10 6.36
CA TRP A 285 0.89 3.73 6.45
C TRP A 285 -0.18 2.88 7.13
N SER A 286 -0.61 1.79 6.50
CA SER A 286 -1.50 0.81 7.11
C SER A 286 -1.22 -0.56 6.51
N PRO A 287 -0.44 -1.41 7.20
CA PRO A 287 -0.11 -2.72 6.67
C PRO A 287 -1.35 -3.65 6.65
N TYR A 288 -1.24 -4.78 5.97
CA TYR A 288 -2.31 -5.79 5.89
C TYR A 288 -2.80 -6.22 7.27
N GLU A 289 -1.86 -6.42 8.20
CA GLU A 289 -2.15 -6.77 9.59
C GLU A 289 -3.07 -5.73 10.25
N ALA A 290 -2.83 -4.44 10.01
CA ALA A 290 -3.63 -3.37 10.61
C ALA A 290 -5.09 -3.34 10.10
N VAL A 291 -5.34 -3.62 8.81
CA VAL A 291 -6.73 -3.72 8.32
C VAL A 291 -7.43 -4.94 8.89
N ILE A 292 -6.74 -6.08 8.96
CA ILE A 292 -7.31 -7.32 9.51
C ILE A 292 -7.66 -7.13 10.99
N ASP A 293 -6.74 -6.56 11.77
CA ASP A 293 -6.92 -6.37 13.21
C ASP A 293 -7.99 -5.33 13.51
N ALA A 294 -8.04 -4.23 12.75
CA ALA A 294 -9.05 -3.20 12.93
C ALA A 294 -10.48 -3.72 12.71
N VAL A 295 -10.65 -4.73 11.87
CA VAL A 295 -11.97 -5.32 11.60
C VAL A 295 -12.24 -6.61 12.36
N ALA A 296 -11.28 -7.14 13.13
CA ALA A 296 -11.36 -8.47 13.73
C ALA A 296 -12.51 -8.66 14.73
N ASP A 297 -13.00 -7.58 15.34
CA ASP A 297 -14.11 -7.62 16.30
C ASP A 297 -15.48 -7.76 15.62
N HIS A 298 -15.55 -7.57 14.30
CA HIS A 298 -16.75 -7.81 13.50
C HIS A 298 -16.91 -9.30 13.26
N ARG A 299 -17.98 -9.91 13.80
CA ARG A 299 -18.19 -11.36 13.70
C ARG A 299 -18.36 -11.83 12.27
N GLU A 300 -18.99 -11.00 11.44
CA GLU A 300 -19.28 -11.25 10.03
C GLU A 300 -18.01 -11.37 9.18
N VAL A 301 -16.87 -10.79 9.61
CA VAL A 301 -15.60 -10.85 8.88
C VAL A 301 -14.58 -11.82 9.48
N ALA A 302 -14.93 -12.54 10.55
CA ALA A 302 -13.96 -13.37 11.28
C ALA A 302 -13.33 -14.48 10.42
N GLU A 303 -14.14 -15.18 9.61
CA GLU A 303 -13.65 -16.22 8.68
C GLU A 303 -12.75 -15.62 7.59
N TRP A 304 -13.17 -14.47 7.04
CA TRP A 304 -12.38 -13.72 6.06
C TRP A 304 -11.04 -13.28 6.66
N ALA A 305 -11.04 -12.74 7.88
CA ALA A 305 -9.83 -12.27 8.55
C ALA A 305 -8.85 -13.42 8.79
N ALA A 306 -9.34 -14.58 9.23
CA ALA A 306 -8.52 -15.79 9.39
C ALA A 306 -7.94 -16.27 8.05
N TRP A 307 -8.73 -16.23 6.97
CA TRP A 307 -8.29 -16.60 5.63
C TRP A 307 -7.21 -15.65 5.10
N ILE A 308 -7.40 -14.33 5.22
CA ILE A 308 -6.42 -13.32 4.80
C ILE A 308 -5.13 -13.47 5.60
N ARG A 309 -5.21 -13.69 6.92
CA ARG A 309 -4.02 -13.93 7.76
C ARG A 309 -3.23 -15.12 7.27
N THR A 310 -3.90 -16.26 7.12
CA THR A 310 -3.27 -17.51 6.66
C THR A 310 -2.63 -17.34 5.29
N ARG A 311 -3.31 -16.61 4.41
CA ARG A 311 -2.87 -16.46 3.03
C ARG A 311 -1.71 -15.48 2.84
N TYR A 312 -1.74 -14.36 3.54
CA TYR A 312 -0.85 -13.23 3.22
C TYR A 312 0.14 -12.89 4.33
N THR A 313 -0.22 -13.04 5.60
CA THR A 313 0.60 -12.52 6.72
C THR A 313 1.22 -13.62 7.58
N ASP A 314 0.71 -14.85 7.53
CA ASP A 314 1.21 -15.97 8.34
C ASP A 314 2.29 -16.77 7.62
N PHE A 315 3.55 -16.42 7.90
CA PHE A 315 4.71 -17.10 7.32
C PHE A 315 5.16 -18.34 8.09
N ARG A 316 4.47 -18.74 9.17
CA ARG A 316 4.84 -19.94 9.95
C ARG A 316 4.97 -21.21 9.11
N PRO A 317 4.10 -21.47 8.11
CA PRO A 317 4.22 -22.69 7.31
C PRO A 317 5.50 -22.77 6.47
N VAL A 318 6.12 -21.63 6.18
CA VAL A 318 7.32 -21.54 5.34
C VAL A 318 8.54 -21.03 6.09
N ALA A 319 8.45 -20.96 7.43
CA ALA A 319 9.47 -20.36 8.28
C ALA A 319 10.84 -21.02 8.10
N ASP A 320 10.90 -22.34 7.92
CA ASP A 320 12.18 -23.06 7.76
C ASP A 320 12.91 -22.69 6.45
N GLY A 321 12.20 -22.15 5.46
CA GLY A 321 12.76 -21.64 4.20
C GLY A 321 13.14 -20.16 4.25
N LEU A 322 12.85 -19.45 5.34
CA LEU A 322 13.23 -18.06 5.52
C LEU A 322 14.66 -17.95 6.08
N ARG A 323 15.31 -16.80 5.82
CA ARG A 323 16.61 -16.51 6.43
C ARG A 323 16.43 -16.33 7.94
N PRO A 324 17.38 -16.74 8.80
CA PRO A 324 17.25 -16.62 10.26
C PRO A 324 16.93 -15.20 10.78
N ASP A 325 17.34 -14.16 10.04
CA ASP A 325 17.11 -12.75 10.34
C ASP A 325 15.89 -12.14 9.62
N ASP A 326 15.11 -12.96 8.91
CA ASP A 326 13.92 -12.51 8.20
C ASP A 326 12.88 -11.96 9.20
N PRO A 327 12.40 -10.71 9.01
CA PRO A 327 11.48 -10.09 9.96
C PRO A 327 10.12 -10.79 10.03
N ARG A 328 9.81 -11.71 9.10
CA ARG A 328 8.56 -12.50 9.10
C ARG A 328 8.61 -13.72 10.02
N HIS A 329 9.75 -14.01 10.66
CA HIS A 329 9.83 -15.01 11.72
C HIS A 329 9.11 -14.59 13.01
N SER A 330 8.96 -13.28 13.27
CA SER A 330 8.32 -12.80 14.50
C SER A 330 6.83 -13.16 14.52
N ARG A 331 6.43 -13.90 15.57
CA ARG A 331 5.20 -14.70 15.67
C ARG A 331 3.90 -13.93 15.98
N ASP A 332 3.91 -12.61 16.10
CA ASP A 332 2.73 -11.87 16.57
C ASP A 332 2.35 -10.69 15.67
N PRO A 333 1.51 -10.92 14.64
CA PRO A 333 0.94 -9.87 13.80
C PRO A 333 0.17 -8.80 14.59
N VAL A 334 -0.45 -9.20 15.70
CA VAL A 334 -1.41 -8.38 16.48
C VAL A 334 -0.67 -7.45 17.44
N GLY A 335 0.37 -7.96 18.10
CA GLY A 335 1.19 -7.19 19.04
C GLY A 335 2.17 -6.24 18.34
N ASP A 336 2.83 -6.70 17.27
CA ASP A 336 3.94 -5.96 16.68
C ASP A 336 3.52 -4.83 15.74
N ALA A 337 2.43 -4.96 14.97
CA ALA A 337 2.01 -3.92 14.04
C ALA A 337 1.54 -2.65 14.76
N MET A 338 0.76 -2.79 15.84
CA MET A 338 0.25 -1.65 16.61
C MET A 338 1.33 -1.01 17.50
N VAL A 339 2.26 -1.82 18.03
CA VAL A 339 3.39 -1.33 18.83
C VAL A 339 4.48 -0.69 17.96
N ARG A 340 4.78 -1.24 16.77
CA ARG A 340 5.77 -0.65 15.83
C ARG A 340 5.23 0.57 15.11
N ALA A 341 3.98 0.56 14.64
CA ALA A 341 3.37 1.77 14.05
C ALA A 341 3.30 2.92 15.05
N ARG A 342 3.08 2.66 16.35
CA ARG A 342 3.16 3.68 17.41
C ARG A 342 4.60 4.07 17.78
N SER A 343 5.53 3.11 17.81
CA SER A 343 6.92 3.35 18.24
C SER A 343 7.80 3.99 17.16
N GLU A 344 7.60 3.68 15.88
CA GLU A 344 8.31 4.28 14.75
C GLU A 344 7.80 5.69 14.45
N PHE A 345 6.54 5.98 14.74
CA PHE A 345 6.00 7.34 14.70
C PHE A 345 6.59 8.24 15.79
N ALA A 346 6.93 7.67 16.96
CA ALA A 346 7.71 8.35 17.99
C ALA A 346 9.20 8.51 17.60
N GLY A 347 9.76 7.55 16.84
CA GLY A 347 11.11 7.63 16.25
C GLY A 347 11.25 8.74 15.19
N ALA A 348 10.23 8.93 14.34
CA ALA A 348 10.18 10.05 13.40
C ALA A 348 10.14 11.42 14.12
N LEU A 349 9.59 11.48 15.34
CA LEU A 349 9.64 12.65 16.23
C LEU A 349 11.06 12.90 16.78
N TYR A 350 11.84 11.83 17.00
CA TYR A 350 13.24 11.90 17.43
C TYR A 350 14.15 12.41 16.30
N ASP A 351 13.94 11.96 15.06
CA ASP A 351 14.68 12.44 13.89
C ASP A 351 14.31 13.88 13.52
N ALA A 352 13.04 14.27 13.70
CA ALA A 352 12.62 15.67 13.58
C ALA A 352 13.30 16.56 14.64
N ARG A 353 13.56 16.06 15.86
CA ARG A 353 14.34 16.75 16.90
C ARG A 353 15.83 16.82 16.57
N ALA A 354 16.43 15.75 16.04
CA ALA A 354 17.82 15.75 15.59
C ALA A 354 18.06 16.64 14.36
N MET A 355 17.02 16.86 13.54
CA MET A 355 17.03 17.82 12.45
C MET A 355 16.82 19.26 12.97
N ALA A 356 15.95 19.46 13.95
CA ALA A 356 15.76 20.76 14.62
C ALA A 356 17.04 21.24 15.34
N GLY A 357 17.81 20.36 15.98
CA GLY A 357 19.11 20.71 16.58
C GLY A 357 20.16 21.22 15.57
N ARG A 358 20.09 20.73 14.32
CA ARG A 358 20.96 21.17 13.22
C ARG A 358 20.50 22.49 12.58
N VAL A 359 19.20 22.75 12.55
CA VAL A 359 18.62 24.00 12.01
C VAL A 359 18.71 25.15 13.02
N LEU A 360 18.66 24.86 14.33
CA LEU A 360 18.75 25.84 15.41
C LEU A 360 20.20 26.17 15.82
N GLY A 361 21.21 25.66 15.11
CA GLY A 361 22.61 26.03 15.34
C GLY A 361 23.18 25.63 16.70
N LEU A 362 22.67 24.55 17.32
CA LEU A 362 23.30 23.98 18.51
C LEU A 362 24.38 22.99 18.09
N SER A 363 25.48 23.53 17.57
CA SER A 363 26.75 22.81 17.46
C SER A 363 27.76 23.44 18.41
N ASP A 364 28.47 22.58 19.11
CA ASP A 364 29.54 22.85 20.07
C ASP A 364 30.37 24.12 19.80
N GLY A 365 30.51 24.95 20.85
CA GLY A 365 31.65 25.86 20.99
C GLY A 365 31.50 27.29 20.46
N SER A 366 30.44 28.01 20.82
CA SER A 366 30.53 29.46 21.06
C SER A 366 29.31 29.93 21.86
N GLY A 367 29.54 30.83 22.83
CA GLY A 367 28.59 31.20 23.88
C GLY A 367 27.18 31.50 23.39
N SER A 368 26.22 30.83 24.01
CA SER A 368 24.79 30.98 23.75
C SER A 368 24.30 32.40 24.09
N VAL A 369 23.38 32.94 23.28
CA VAL A 369 22.62 34.18 23.55
C VAL A 369 21.88 34.13 24.89
N LEU A 370 21.59 32.94 25.42
CA LEU A 370 21.01 32.76 26.76
C LEU A 370 22.02 33.03 27.90
N GLN A 371 23.32 32.99 27.62
CA GLN A 371 24.38 33.32 28.57
C GLN A 371 24.53 34.85 28.74
N GLN A 372 24.27 35.63 27.68
CA GLN A 372 24.22 37.09 27.74
C GLN A 372 22.99 37.63 28.48
N ILE A 373 21.92 36.84 28.59
CA ILE A 373 20.73 37.19 29.38
C ILE A 373 20.92 36.84 30.86
N ALA A 374 21.75 35.84 31.17
CA ALA A 374 22.10 35.47 32.55
C ALA A 374 23.16 36.38 33.20
N GLU A 375 23.97 37.10 32.41
CA GLU A 375 25.02 38.00 32.91
C GLU A 375 24.58 39.48 33.04
N GLY A 376 23.31 39.79 32.75
CA GLY A 376 22.75 41.14 32.78
C GLY A 376 22.16 41.59 34.14
N GLU A 377 22.07 40.71 35.14
CA GLU A 377 21.52 41.04 36.46
C GLU A 377 22.62 41.02 37.54
N THR A 378 23.50 42.01 37.52
CA THR A 378 24.15 42.55 38.74
C THR A 378 24.52 44.01 38.51
N VAL A 379 23.51 44.88 38.58
CA VAL A 379 23.72 46.30 38.88
C VAL A 379 23.95 46.42 40.39
N GLY A 380 25.02 47.12 40.76
CA GLY A 380 25.54 47.18 42.12
C GLY A 380 24.65 47.89 43.15
N CYS A 381 25.07 47.73 44.40
CA CYS A 381 24.92 48.75 45.43
C CYS A 381 26.24 48.80 46.23
N SER A 382 26.77 50.01 46.28
CA SER A 382 27.64 50.53 47.35
C SER A 382 27.08 50.28 48.74
#